data_AF-A0A932PSX0-F1
#
_entry.id   AF-A0A932PSX0-F1
#
_cell.length_a   1.000
_cell.length_b   1.000
_cell.length_c   1.000
_cell.angle_alpha   90.00
_cell.angle_beta   90.00
_cell.angle_gamma   90.00
#
_symmetry.space_group_name_H-M   'P 1'
#
loop_
_entity.id
_entity.type
_entity.pdbx_description
1 polymer ?
#
loop_
_entity_poly.entity_id
_entity_poly.type
_entity_poly.pdbx_seq_one_letter_code
_entity_poly.pdbx_strand_id
1 'polypeptide(L)'
;KTVYFVHIGGVDSSKYFYDATFYRDEVAKPWVMLREALEKAGYQIGFTYDCTQLKDVAAIVSINDGSPELLQHLRRYAHKSLLLVMEPPIVLSQLHDRKLKYYFAKILTLFDAPIDQVKYFKLHFPQPRLEMLPERVEFSNKKFAAMINANKDFEGAGSLYAERKNVIACFSEVPEGFDLYGPGWEGLSAWRGTVVSKWVTLKDYKFCFCYENLTDQTGYITEKIFDAFVAGCVPIYLGADNVTDYIPKNCFIDRRDFPSLAELYHFLQQMDAAAYDLYVARIQEFLHSEKAQVFSSEHFVQTLLKAIQEIDKCFF
;
A
#
# COMPACT_ATOMS: atom_id res chain seq x y z
N LYS A 1 13.98 1.36 27.75
CA LYS A 1 12.55 1.42 27.35
C LYS A 1 12.33 0.63 26.08
N THR A 2 11.15 0.02 25.96
CA THR A 2 10.80 -0.91 24.88
C THR A 2 9.64 -0.35 24.05
N VAL A 3 9.77 -0.40 22.74
CA VAL A 3 8.68 -0.18 21.78
C VAL A 3 8.08 -1.53 21.45
N TYR A 4 6.81 -1.72 21.80
CA TYR A 4 6.08 -2.95 21.53
C TYR A 4 5.26 -2.84 20.26
N PHE A 5 5.39 -3.80 19.35
CA PHE A 5 4.53 -3.93 18.18
C PHE A 5 3.46 -4.98 18.43
N VAL A 6 2.21 -4.65 18.11
CA VAL A 6 1.10 -5.59 18.21
C VAL A 6 1.09 -6.49 16.98
N HIS A 7 1.12 -7.80 17.19
CA HIS A 7 1.02 -8.79 16.12
C HIS A 7 -0.39 -8.85 15.52
N ILE A 8 -0.47 -8.98 14.21
CA ILE A 8 -1.73 -9.28 13.51
C ILE A 8 -1.90 -10.81 13.52
N GLY A 9 -3.02 -11.28 14.08
CA GLY A 9 -3.26 -12.70 14.37
C GLY A 9 -2.89 -13.68 13.25
N GLY A 10 -2.09 -14.70 13.59
CA GLY A 10 -1.81 -15.86 12.74
C GLY A 10 -0.51 -15.81 11.92
N VAL A 11 0.17 -14.67 11.86
CA VAL A 11 1.49 -14.56 11.20
C VAL A 11 2.50 -14.04 12.22
N ASP A 12 3.66 -14.68 12.29
CA ASP A 12 4.80 -14.17 13.05
C ASP A 12 5.30 -12.87 12.40
N SER A 13 4.66 -11.75 12.73
CA SER A 13 4.99 -10.45 12.16
C SER A 13 6.35 -9.92 12.62
N SER A 14 7.03 -10.61 13.55
CA SER A 14 8.40 -10.26 13.92
C SER A 14 9.35 -10.39 12.75
N LYS A 15 9.12 -11.35 11.83
CA LYS A 15 9.95 -11.55 10.64
C LYS A 15 10.06 -10.31 9.75
N TYR A 16 9.00 -9.51 9.65
CA TYR A 16 9.03 -8.24 8.91
C TYR A 16 10.08 -7.25 9.46
N PHE A 17 10.45 -7.35 10.74
CA PHE A 17 11.43 -6.45 11.37
C PHE A 17 12.87 -6.95 11.27
N TYR A 18 13.10 -8.22 10.91
CA TYR A 18 14.43 -8.84 10.96
C TYR A 18 14.93 -9.38 9.62
N ASP A 19 14.06 -9.55 8.63
CA ASP A 19 14.42 -10.01 7.29
C ASP A 19 13.78 -9.11 6.23
N ALA A 20 14.60 -8.26 5.59
CA ALA A 20 14.14 -7.31 4.57
C ALA A 20 13.64 -8.02 3.29
N THR A 21 14.03 -9.28 3.10
CA THR A 21 13.58 -10.15 2.00
C THR A 21 12.36 -10.98 2.37
N PHE A 22 11.84 -10.81 3.60
CA PHE A 22 10.64 -11.49 4.03
C PHE A 22 9.43 -10.99 3.24
N TYR A 23 8.80 -11.93 2.53
CA TYR A 23 7.73 -11.66 1.56
C TYR A 23 8.24 -10.99 0.27
N ARG A 24 7.38 -10.96 -0.76
CA ARG A 24 7.77 -10.48 -2.09
C ARG A 24 8.15 -9.00 -2.09
N ASP A 25 8.97 -8.62 -3.07
CA ASP A 25 9.19 -7.21 -3.46
C ASP A 25 9.67 -6.32 -2.29
N GLU A 26 10.50 -6.86 -1.40
CA GLU A 26 11.10 -6.15 -0.25
C GLU A 26 10.10 -5.43 0.66
N VAL A 27 8.84 -5.85 0.73
CA VAL A 27 7.82 -5.14 1.55
C VAL A 27 8.16 -5.06 3.05
N ALA A 28 9.06 -5.92 3.54
CA ALA A 28 9.56 -5.90 4.91
C ALA A 28 10.63 -4.82 5.15
N LYS A 29 11.31 -4.34 4.11
CA LYS A 29 12.42 -3.38 4.23
C LYS A 29 12.11 -2.12 5.05
N PRO A 30 10.96 -1.42 4.88
CA PRO A 30 10.64 -0.25 5.72
C PRO A 30 10.58 -0.57 7.21
N TRP A 31 10.16 -1.79 7.57
CA TRP A 31 10.03 -2.24 8.96
C TRP A 31 11.38 -2.64 9.56
N VAL A 32 12.26 -3.27 8.78
CA VAL A 32 13.66 -3.50 9.18
C VAL A 32 14.37 -2.17 9.43
N MET A 33 14.22 -1.20 8.53
CA MET A 33 14.80 0.14 8.70
C MET A 33 14.24 0.86 9.94
N LEU A 34 12.94 0.69 10.22
CA LEU A 34 12.32 1.23 11.45
C LEU A 34 12.93 0.61 12.70
N ARG A 35 13.10 -0.72 12.72
CA ARG A 35 13.76 -1.43 13.82
C ARG A 35 15.14 -0.86 14.10
N GLU A 36 15.98 -0.75 13.07
CA GLU A 36 17.35 -0.25 13.18
C GLU A 36 17.40 1.20 13.66
N ALA A 37 16.49 2.04 13.17
CA ALA A 37 16.39 3.43 13.61
C ALA A 37 15.97 3.54 15.09
N LEU A 38 15.06 2.68 15.55
CA LEU A 38 14.64 2.62 16.95
C LEU A 38 15.76 2.12 17.86
N GLU A 39 16.48 1.07 17.46
CA GLU A 39 17.64 0.55 18.20
C GLU A 39 18.76 1.59 18.30
N LYS A 40 19.05 2.30 17.20
CA LYS A 40 20.01 3.42 17.18
C LYS A 40 19.57 4.57 18.09
N ALA A 41 18.26 4.77 18.25
CA ALA A 41 17.70 5.73 19.20
C ALA A 41 17.67 5.22 20.66
N GLY A 42 18.16 4.00 20.93
CA GLY A 42 18.25 3.42 22.27
C GLY A 42 17.01 2.67 22.75
N TYR A 43 16.07 2.37 21.85
CA TYR A 43 14.88 1.57 22.18
C TYR A 43 15.15 0.08 22.00
N GLN A 44 14.57 -0.72 22.89
CA GLN A 44 14.42 -2.16 22.66
C GLN A 44 13.16 -2.42 21.84
N ILE A 45 13.15 -3.53 21.10
CA ILE A 45 12.00 -3.96 20.30
C ILE A 45 11.34 -5.13 20.99
N GLY A 46 10.04 -5.01 21.22
CA GLY A 46 9.20 -6.06 21.78
C GLY A 46 8.00 -6.34 20.88
N PHE A 47 7.41 -7.51 21.05
CA PHE A 47 6.17 -7.87 20.37
C PHE A 47 5.13 -8.35 21.38
N THR A 48 3.86 -8.13 21.07
CA THR A 48 2.75 -8.51 21.94
C THR A 48 1.51 -8.83 21.11
N TYR A 49 0.61 -9.66 21.64
CA TYR A 49 -0.69 -9.93 21.03
C TYR A 49 -1.83 -9.21 21.76
N ASP A 50 -1.67 -9.01 23.08
CA ASP A 50 -2.76 -8.62 23.98
C ASP A 50 -2.39 -7.50 24.94
N CYS A 51 -1.14 -7.01 24.93
CA CYS A 51 -0.65 -5.97 25.83
C CYS A 51 -0.72 -6.32 27.34
N THR A 52 -0.75 -7.60 27.74
CA THR A 52 -0.94 -7.98 29.16
C THR A 52 0.34 -7.94 30.00
N GLN A 53 1.50 -8.29 29.44
CA GLN A 53 2.76 -8.50 30.16
C GLN A 53 3.90 -7.55 29.72
N LEU A 54 3.59 -6.26 29.54
CA LEU A 54 4.56 -5.27 29.07
C LEU A 54 5.41 -4.69 30.21
N LYS A 55 6.70 -4.45 29.97
CA LYS A 55 7.63 -3.84 30.92
C LYS A 55 8.39 -2.69 30.25
N ASP A 56 8.68 -1.64 31.02
CA ASP A 56 9.47 -0.48 30.58
C ASP A 56 8.99 0.13 29.24
N VAL A 57 7.67 0.27 29.06
CA VAL A 57 7.03 0.68 27.80
C VAL A 57 7.39 2.11 27.43
N ALA A 58 8.05 2.31 26.28
CA ALA A 58 8.17 3.59 25.59
C ALA A 58 6.90 3.90 24.78
N ALA A 59 6.53 2.96 23.90
CA ALA A 59 5.37 3.06 23.04
C ALA A 59 4.80 1.68 22.70
N ILE A 60 3.53 1.63 22.32
CA ILE A 60 2.86 0.47 21.73
C ILE A 60 2.38 0.87 20.34
N VAL A 61 2.76 0.12 19.31
CA VAL A 61 2.36 0.37 17.93
C VAL A 61 1.42 -0.75 17.49
N SER A 62 0.14 -0.41 17.34
CA SER A 62 -0.84 -1.28 16.70
C SER A 62 -0.88 -1.03 15.20
N ILE A 63 -0.84 -2.10 14.40
CA ILE A 63 -0.86 -2.04 12.95
C ILE A 63 -2.15 -2.73 12.49
N ASN A 64 -3.11 -1.97 11.97
CA ASN A 64 -4.40 -2.49 11.53
C ASN A 64 -5.17 -3.32 12.57
N ASP A 65 -4.89 -3.17 13.86
CA ASP A 65 -5.61 -3.87 14.92
C ASP A 65 -6.26 -2.87 15.90
N GLY A 66 -7.59 -2.94 15.96
CA GLY A 66 -8.44 -2.23 16.90
C GLY A 66 -9.48 -3.17 17.51
N SER A 67 -9.14 -4.46 17.62
CA SER A 67 -10.02 -5.50 18.17
C SER A 67 -10.42 -5.17 19.62
N PRO A 68 -11.66 -5.45 20.03
CA PRO A 68 -12.12 -5.20 21.40
C PRO A 68 -11.21 -5.82 22.46
N GLU A 69 -10.67 -7.01 22.19
CA GLU A 69 -9.75 -7.75 23.06
C GLU A 69 -8.46 -6.96 23.29
N LEU A 70 -7.83 -6.45 22.21
CA LEU A 70 -6.67 -5.58 22.31
C LEU A 70 -6.99 -4.30 23.07
N LEU A 71 -8.08 -3.62 22.70
CA LEU A 71 -8.47 -2.33 23.26
C LEU A 71 -8.74 -2.39 24.78
N GLN A 72 -9.24 -3.52 25.28
CA GLN A 72 -9.46 -3.73 26.72
C GLN A 72 -8.16 -3.59 27.52
N HIS A 73 -7.08 -4.21 27.05
CA HIS A 73 -5.79 -4.18 27.74
C HIS A 73 -4.99 -2.91 27.42
N LEU A 74 -5.05 -2.45 26.16
CA LEU A 74 -4.36 -1.25 25.68
C LEU A 74 -4.78 0.02 26.42
N ARG A 75 -6.02 0.09 26.93
CA ARG A 75 -6.56 1.26 27.63
C ARG A 75 -5.63 1.82 28.72
N ARG A 76 -4.90 0.95 29.44
CA ARG A 76 -3.93 1.37 30.48
C ARG A 76 -2.70 2.09 29.92
N TYR A 77 -2.43 1.89 28.63
CA TYR A 77 -1.32 2.46 27.88
C TYR A 77 -1.79 3.44 26.80
N ALA A 78 -3.04 3.94 26.86
CA ALA A 78 -3.59 4.74 25.77
C ALA A 78 -2.71 5.96 25.41
N HIS A 79 -2.13 6.61 26.42
CA HIS A 79 -1.20 7.73 26.27
C HIS A 79 0.16 7.35 25.64
N LYS A 80 0.48 6.05 25.57
CA LYS A 80 1.67 5.48 24.95
C LYS A 80 1.41 4.73 23.64
N SER A 81 0.18 4.79 23.13
CA SER A 81 -0.24 3.91 22.03
C SER A 81 -0.38 4.65 20.71
N LEU A 82 0.09 4.03 19.63
CA LEU A 82 -0.04 4.44 18.24
C LEU A 82 -0.90 3.44 17.50
N LEU A 83 -1.77 3.91 16.61
CA LEU A 83 -2.47 3.07 15.65
C LEU A 83 -2.05 3.46 14.24
N LEU A 84 -1.66 2.48 13.42
CA LEU A 84 -1.48 2.64 11.98
C LEU A 84 -2.71 2.06 11.27
N VAL A 85 -3.47 2.93 10.60
CA VAL A 85 -4.65 2.58 9.78
C VAL A 85 -4.23 2.57 8.32
N MET A 86 -3.87 1.38 7.83
CA MET A 86 -3.44 1.16 6.45
C MET A 86 -4.48 0.44 5.59
N GLU A 87 -5.53 -0.11 6.22
CA GLU A 87 -6.64 -0.74 5.52
C GLU A 87 -7.87 0.19 5.42
N PRO A 88 -8.59 0.15 4.28
CA PRO A 88 -9.79 0.93 4.09
C PRO A 88 -10.97 0.35 4.87
N PRO A 89 -12.03 1.15 5.10
CA PRO A 89 -13.18 0.74 5.91
C PRO A 89 -13.92 -0.48 5.35
N ILE A 90 -13.82 -0.74 4.04
CA ILE A 90 -14.42 -1.92 3.41
C ILE A 90 -13.70 -3.23 3.78
N VAL A 91 -12.42 -3.16 4.17
CA VAL A 91 -11.63 -4.33 4.57
C VAL A 91 -11.63 -4.48 6.10
N LEU A 92 -11.41 -3.39 6.84
CA LEU A 92 -11.39 -3.38 8.31
C LEU A 92 -12.15 -2.17 8.84
N SER A 93 -13.48 -2.25 8.85
CA SER A 93 -14.37 -1.16 9.26
C SER A 93 -14.15 -0.68 10.69
N GLN A 94 -13.75 -1.58 11.60
CA GLN A 94 -13.49 -1.27 13.00
C GLN A 94 -12.36 -0.23 13.19
N LEU A 95 -11.42 -0.14 12.25
CA LEU A 95 -10.32 0.84 12.30
C LEU A 95 -10.77 2.29 12.06
N HIS A 96 -12.02 2.47 11.65
CA HIS A 96 -12.61 3.77 11.31
C HIS A 96 -13.62 4.24 12.37
N ASP A 97 -13.74 3.53 13.51
CA ASP A 97 -14.54 3.99 14.65
C ASP A 97 -13.88 5.21 15.32
N ARG A 98 -14.61 6.32 15.40
CA ARG A 98 -14.19 7.56 16.08
C ARG A 98 -13.82 7.35 17.55
N LYS A 99 -14.28 6.27 18.20
CA LYS A 99 -13.93 5.91 19.58
C LYS A 99 -12.47 5.49 19.74
N LEU A 100 -11.78 5.07 18.66
CA LEU A 100 -10.37 4.69 18.74
C LEU A 100 -9.46 5.82 19.25
N LYS A 101 -9.88 7.08 19.09
CA LYS A 101 -9.17 8.24 19.66
C LYS A 101 -9.02 8.18 21.19
N TYR A 102 -9.84 7.40 21.90
CA TYR A 102 -9.73 7.24 23.35
C TYR A 102 -8.71 6.17 23.77
N TYR A 103 -8.27 5.34 22.83
CA TYR A 103 -7.37 4.21 23.07
C TYR A 103 -5.95 4.44 22.55
N PHE A 104 -5.77 5.36 21.61
CA PHE A 104 -4.48 5.66 21.01
C PHE A 104 -4.12 7.12 21.22
N ALA A 105 -2.89 7.41 21.62
CA ALA A 105 -2.35 8.75 21.74
C ALA A 105 -2.35 9.44 20.37
N LYS A 106 -1.89 8.73 19.32
CA LYS A 106 -1.94 9.19 17.93
C LYS A 106 -2.42 8.08 17.00
N ILE A 107 -3.08 8.48 15.93
CA ILE A 107 -3.58 7.61 14.86
C ILE A 107 -2.96 8.11 13.57
N LEU A 108 -2.19 7.27 12.92
CA LEU A 108 -1.57 7.55 11.62
C LEU A 108 -2.38 6.79 10.57
N THR A 109 -2.77 7.48 9.50
CA THR A 109 -3.71 6.91 8.53
C THR A 109 -3.37 7.29 7.09
N LEU A 110 -3.66 6.39 6.16
CA LEU A 110 -3.46 6.65 4.73
C LEU A 110 -4.46 7.66 4.15
N PHE A 111 -5.51 8.04 4.86
CA PHE A 111 -6.54 8.95 4.38
C PHE A 111 -6.21 10.42 4.71
N ASP A 112 -6.66 11.35 3.86
CA ASP A 112 -6.44 12.80 4.07
C ASP A 112 -7.40 13.43 5.08
N ALA A 113 -8.45 12.71 5.44
CA ALA A 113 -9.34 13.04 6.55
C ALA A 113 -9.40 11.85 7.53
N PRO A 114 -9.50 12.09 8.85
CA PRO A 114 -9.72 13.39 9.51
C PRO A 114 -8.41 13.98 10.10
N ILE A 115 -7.41 14.29 9.26
CA ILE A 115 -6.09 14.77 9.73
C ILE A 115 -6.21 16.11 10.49
N ASP A 116 -5.69 16.16 11.72
CA ASP A 116 -5.73 17.34 12.60
C ASP A 116 -4.36 17.72 13.19
N GLN A 117 -3.31 16.94 12.89
CA GLN A 117 -1.93 17.12 13.40
C GLN A 117 -1.78 17.07 14.93
N VAL A 118 -2.82 16.61 15.64
CA VAL A 118 -2.83 16.43 17.09
C VAL A 118 -3.10 14.98 17.44
N LYS A 119 -4.17 14.44 16.88
CA LYS A 119 -4.65 13.08 17.08
C LYS A 119 -4.49 12.23 15.83
N TYR A 120 -4.80 12.80 14.67
CA TYR A 120 -4.78 12.15 13.38
C TYR A 120 -3.68 12.74 12.52
N PHE A 121 -2.80 11.88 12.03
CA PHE A 121 -1.63 12.23 11.25
C PHE A 121 -1.64 11.47 9.92
N LYS A 122 -1.21 12.13 8.85
CA LYS A 122 -1.10 11.50 7.54
C LYS A 122 0.04 10.48 7.55
N LEU A 123 -0.22 9.31 6.99
CA LEU A 123 0.75 8.29 6.65
C LEU A 123 0.72 8.09 5.13
N HIS A 124 1.88 7.85 4.53
CA HIS A 124 1.99 7.38 3.15
C HIS A 124 2.38 5.91 3.17
N PHE A 125 1.82 5.10 2.27
CA PHE A 125 2.18 3.69 2.19
C PHE A 125 3.65 3.58 1.76
N PRO A 126 4.53 3.00 2.59
CA PRO A 126 5.96 2.99 2.30
C PRO A 126 6.28 2.11 1.11
N GLN A 127 7.10 2.65 0.21
CA GLN A 127 7.64 1.94 -0.94
C GLN A 127 9.09 1.55 -0.64
N PRO A 128 9.44 0.25 -0.71
CA PRO A 128 10.81 -0.22 -0.47
C PRO A 128 11.78 0.22 -1.57
N ARG A 129 11.25 0.62 -2.73
CA ARG A 129 12.00 1.02 -3.91
C ARG A 129 11.26 2.17 -4.63
N LEU A 130 11.98 3.27 -4.86
CA LEU A 130 11.53 4.40 -5.69
C LEU A 130 12.41 4.52 -6.94
N GLU A 131 12.69 3.39 -7.58
CA GLU A 131 13.50 3.30 -8.78
C GLU A 131 12.95 2.20 -9.68
N MET A 132 13.00 2.40 -10.99
CA MET A 132 12.67 1.35 -11.94
C MET A 132 13.69 0.19 -11.86
N LEU A 133 13.27 -1.00 -12.30
CA LEU A 133 14.19 -2.09 -12.55
C LEU A 133 15.15 -1.69 -13.69
N PRO A 134 16.44 -2.09 -13.60
CA PRO A 134 17.44 -1.72 -14.60
C PRO A 134 17.21 -2.41 -15.95
N GLU A 135 16.67 -3.63 -15.94
CA GLU A 135 16.33 -4.37 -17.15
C GLU A 135 14.94 -3.96 -17.65
N ARG A 136 14.88 -3.43 -18.88
CA ARG A 136 13.62 -3.13 -19.57
C ARG A 136 13.40 -4.07 -20.74
N VAL A 137 12.14 -4.49 -20.87
CA VAL A 137 11.64 -5.19 -22.06
C VAL A 137 11.18 -4.13 -23.07
N GLU A 138 11.62 -4.28 -24.32
CA GLU A 138 11.20 -3.44 -25.44
C GLU A 138 9.68 -3.47 -25.63
N PHE A 139 9.08 -2.34 -26.02
CA PHE A 139 7.63 -2.20 -26.16
C PHE A 139 6.99 -3.29 -27.03
N SER A 140 7.64 -3.66 -28.14
CA SER A 140 7.14 -4.70 -29.07
C SER A 140 7.12 -6.11 -28.46
N ASN A 141 7.93 -6.35 -27.44
CA ASN A 141 8.09 -7.66 -26.79
C ASN A 141 7.27 -7.77 -25.49
N LYS A 142 6.67 -6.67 -25.02
CA LYS A 142 5.79 -6.68 -23.86
C LYS A 142 4.43 -7.27 -24.22
N LYS A 143 3.91 -8.11 -23.33
CA LYS A 143 2.51 -8.52 -23.28
C LYS A 143 1.60 -7.30 -23.05
N PHE A 144 0.34 -7.43 -23.45
CA PHE A 144 -0.56 -6.28 -23.47
C PHE A 144 -0.95 -5.77 -22.08
N ALA A 145 -1.72 -6.54 -21.29
CA ALA A 145 -2.17 -6.09 -19.98
C ALA A 145 -2.17 -7.20 -18.92
N ALA A 146 -1.98 -6.82 -17.66
CA ALA A 146 -2.10 -7.70 -16.51
C ALA A 146 -2.89 -7.08 -15.36
N MET A 147 -3.37 -7.95 -14.48
CA MET A 147 -3.91 -7.56 -13.17
C MET A 147 -3.36 -8.51 -12.10
N ILE A 148 -2.90 -7.97 -10.96
CA ILE A 148 -2.39 -8.76 -9.84
C ILE A 148 -3.15 -8.43 -8.55
N ASN A 149 -4.09 -9.29 -8.18
CA ASN A 149 -4.84 -9.17 -6.92
C ASN A 149 -5.43 -10.51 -6.47
N ALA A 150 -5.65 -10.67 -5.17
CA ALA A 150 -6.43 -11.77 -4.65
C ALA A 150 -7.91 -11.64 -5.06
N ASN A 151 -8.58 -12.78 -5.31
CA ASN A 151 -10.02 -12.83 -5.39
C ASN A 151 -10.60 -12.68 -3.98
N LYS A 152 -11.10 -11.48 -3.69
CA LYS A 152 -11.86 -11.16 -2.49
C LYS A 152 -13.13 -10.45 -2.95
N ASP A 153 -14.13 -10.44 -2.09
CA ASP A 153 -15.45 -9.95 -2.46
C ASP A 153 -16.05 -9.10 -1.33
N PHE A 154 -15.34 -8.05 -0.94
CA PHE A 154 -15.89 -7.12 0.03
C PHE A 154 -16.86 -6.17 -0.65
N GLU A 155 -18.11 -6.18 -0.17
CA GLU A 155 -19.16 -5.30 -0.64
C GLU A 155 -19.18 -3.99 0.16
N GLY A 156 -19.65 -2.92 -0.47
CA GLY A 156 -19.75 -1.60 0.16
C GLY A 156 -19.70 -0.46 -0.86
N ALA A 157 -20.10 0.73 -0.42
CA ALA A 157 -20.02 1.93 -1.23
C ALA A 157 -18.56 2.16 -1.67
N GLY A 158 -18.35 2.42 -2.96
CA GLY A 158 -17.01 2.61 -3.54
C GLY A 158 -16.17 1.35 -3.69
N SER A 159 -16.69 0.15 -3.39
CA SER A 159 -15.96 -1.10 -3.57
C SER A 159 -15.50 -1.27 -5.02
N LEU A 160 -14.22 -1.60 -5.20
CA LEU A 160 -13.66 -1.89 -6.53
C LEU A 160 -13.55 -3.39 -6.85
N TYR A 161 -14.02 -4.28 -5.95
CA TYR A 161 -13.95 -5.73 -6.18
C TYR A 161 -14.84 -6.18 -7.35
N ALA A 162 -16.04 -5.62 -7.47
CA ALA A 162 -16.92 -5.85 -8.62
C ALA A 162 -16.30 -5.30 -9.92
N GLU A 163 -15.68 -4.11 -9.86
CA GLU A 163 -15.05 -3.51 -11.04
C GLU A 163 -13.82 -4.31 -11.53
N ARG A 164 -13.08 -4.96 -10.62
CA ARG A 164 -12.04 -5.93 -11.01
C ARG A 164 -12.61 -7.12 -11.78
N LYS A 165 -13.76 -7.66 -11.35
CA LYS A 165 -14.45 -8.74 -12.08
C LYS A 165 -14.92 -8.27 -13.46
N ASN A 166 -15.43 -7.03 -13.57
CA ASN A 166 -15.80 -6.44 -14.87
C ASN A 166 -14.61 -6.32 -15.82
N VAL A 167 -13.45 -5.86 -15.31
CA VAL A 167 -12.20 -5.82 -16.09
C VAL A 167 -11.81 -7.23 -16.54
N ILE A 168 -11.80 -8.20 -15.63
CA ILE A 168 -11.43 -9.59 -15.96
C ILE A 168 -12.35 -10.13 -17.06
N ALA A 169 -13.67 -9.94 -16.93
CA ALA A 169 -14.63 -10.39 -17.94
C ALA A 169 -14.44 -9.72 -19.30
N CYS A 170 -14.13 -8.42 -19.33
CA CYS A 170 -13.93 -7.67 -20.57
C CYS A 170 -12.56 -7.95 -21.22
N PHE A 171 -11.48 -7.93 -20.44
CA PHE A 171 -10.10 -8.02 -20.95
C PHE A 171 -9.66 -9.45 -21.22
N SER A 172 -10.29 -10.47 -20.63
CA SER A 172 -9.98 -11.88 -20.97
C SER A 172 -10.30 -12.23 -22.42
N GLU A 173 -11.15 -11.45 -23.07
CA GLU A 173 -11.61 -11.68 -24.45
C GLU A 173 -10.86 -10.82 -25.49
N VAL A 174 -9.92 -9.96 -25.08
CA VAL A 174 -9.22 -9.08 -26.03
C VAL A 174 -8.12 -9.83 -26.80
N PRO A 175 -7.94 -9.60 -28.12
CA PRO A 175 -6.99 -10.33 -28.94
C PRO A 175 -5.51 -10.19 -28.51
N GLU A 176 -5.12 -9.04 -27.97
CA GLU A 176 -3.75 -8.76 -27.54
C GLU A 176 -3.37 -9.49 -26.23
N GLY A 177 -4.36 -10.05 -25.53
CA GLY A 177 -4.20 -10.88 -24.34
C GLY A 177 -4.24 -10.12 -23.01
N PHE A 178 -4.69 -10.84 -21.98
CA PHE A 178 -4.74 -10.36 -20.60
C PHE A 178 -4.39 -11.51 -19.67
N ASP A 179 -3.47 -11.26 -18.72
CA ASP A 179 -3.06 -12.25 -17.73
C ASP A 179 -3.45 -11.78 -16.32
N LEU A 180 -4.18 -12.64 -15.61
CA LEU A 180 -4.63 -12.43 -14.24
C LEU A 180 -3.78 -13.23 -13.26
N TYR A 181 -3.25 -12.57 -12.24
CA TYR A 181 -2.47 -13.18 -11.18
C TYR A 181 -3.07 -12.93 -9.80
N GLY A 182 -2.78 -13.84 -8.88
CA GLY A 182 -3.19 -13.78 -7.48
C GLY A 182 -4.06 -14.97 -7.07
N PRO A 183 -4.20 -15.20 -5.76
CA PRO A 183 -4.93 -16.36 -5.24
C PRO A 183 -6.44 -16.21 -5.40
N GLY A 184 -7.16 -17.33 -5.50
CA GLY A 184 -8.62 -17.36 -5.47
C GLY A 184 -9.29 -17.19 -6.84
N TRP A 185 -8.52 -17.13 -7.93
CA TRP A 185 -9.01 -17.01 -9.31
C TRP A 185 -8.93 -18.33 -10.09
N GLU A 186 -8.74 -19.45 -9.40
CA GLU A 186 -8.64 -20.78 -9.98
C GLU A 186 -9.82 -21.07 -10.92
N GLY A 187 -9.52 -21.54 -12.13
CA GLY A 187 -10.53 -21.91 -13.14
C GLY A 187 -10.89 -20.81 -14.15
N LEU A 188 -10.45 -19.57 -13.97
CA LEU A 188 -10.58 -18.55 -15.01
C LEU A 188 -9.55 -18.75 -16.13
N SER A 189 -9.95 -18.56 -17.39
CA SER A 189 -9.10 -18.73 -18.57
C SER A 189 -7.88 -17.78 -18.58
N ALA A 190 -8.04 -16.57 -18.06
CA ALA A 190 -6.95 -15.59 -17.94
C ALA A 190 -6.03 -15.84 -16.74
N TRP A 191 -6.36 -16.75 -15.82
CA TRP A 191 -5.57 -16.94 -14.60
C TRP A 191 -4.23 -17.62 -14.87
N ARG A 192 -3.17 -17.10 -14.24
CA ARG A 192 -1.78 -17.56 -14.40
C ARG A 192 -1.12 -17.95 -13.08
N GLY A 193 -1.89 -18.10 -12.00
CA GLY A 193 -1.37 -18.45 -10.69
C GLY A 193 -0.97 -17.25 -9.83
N THR A 194 -0.16 -17.50 -8.81
CA THR A 194 0.46 -16.48 -7.97
C THR A 194 1.83 -16.07 -8.49
N VAL A 195 2.30 -14.89 -8.10
CA VAL A 195 3.62 -14.36 -8.50
C VAL A 195 4.60 -14.40 -7.33
N VAL A 196 5.87 -14.67 -7.63
CA VAL A 196 6.98 -14.57 -6.67
C VAL A 196 7.38 -13.11 -6.45
N SER A 197 7.45 -12.33 -7.53
CA SER A 197 7.72 -10.88 -7.51
C SER A 197 6.79 -10.20 -8.49
N LYS A 198 6.04 -9.20 -8.01
CA LYS A 198 5.21 -8.38 -8.90
C LYS A 198 6.07 -7.58 -9.85
N TRP A 199 7.21 -7.05 -9.39
CA TRP A 199 8.08 -6.23 -10.24
C TRP A 199 8.63 -7.03 -11.41
N VAL A 200 9.14 -8.24 -11.15
CA VAL A 200 9.66 -9.13 -12.20
C VAL A 200 8.56 -9.57 -13.15
N THR A 201 7.35 -9.85 -12.66
CA THR A 201 6.23 -10.22 -13.54
C THR A 201 5.73 -9.04 -14.37
N LEU A 202 5.52 -7.87 -13.77
CA LEU A 202 4.95 -6.71 -14.44
C LEU A 202 5.90 -6.09 -15.47
N LYS A 203 7.22 -6.34 -15.39
CA LYS A 203 8.20 -5.84 -16.37
C LYS A 203 7.91 -6.31 -17.79
N ASP A 204 7.24 -7.46 -17.93
CA ASP A 204 6.89 -8.06 -19.20
C ASP A 204 5.57 -7.52 -19.80
N TYR A 205 4.88 -6.60 -19.11
CA TYR A 205 3.60 -6.05 -19.57
C TYR A 205 3.72 -4.57 -19.94
N LYS A 206 2.87 -4.13 -20.89
CA LYS A 206 2.66 -2.71 -21.20
C LYS A 206 1.81 -2.08 -20.10
N PHE A 207 0.67 -2.67 -19.79
CA PHE A 207 -0.30 -2.09 -18.87
C PHE A 207 -0.59 -2.96 -17.66
N CYS A 208 -0.80 -2.33 -16.51
CA CYS A 208 -1.22 -3.00 -15.29
C CYS A 208 -2.46 -2.33 -14.71
N PHE A 209 -3.52 -3.09 -14.42
CA PHE A 209 -4.68 -2.58 -13.69
C PHE A 209 -4.35 -2.42 -12.21
N CYS A 210 -4.12 -1.18 -11.79
CA CYS A 210 -3.74 -0.79 -10.43
C CYS A 210 -4.96 -0.24 -9.68
N TYR A 211 -5.99 -1.07 -9.52
CA TYR A 211 -7.21 -0.66 -8.82
C TYR A 211 -7.06 -0.85 -7.32
N GLU A 212 -7.32 0.20 -6.55
CA GLU A 212 -7.38 0.12 -5.10
C GLU A 212 -8.53 -0.77 -4.62
N ASN A 213 -8.61 -1.04 -3.31
CA ASN A 213 -9.74 -1.81 -2.77
C ASN A 213 -11.04 -0.98 -2.71
N LEU A 214 -10.89 0.34 -2.73
CA LEU A 214 -11.95 1.33 -2.54
C LEU A 214 -11.64 2.53 -3.44
N THR A 215 -12.66 3.09 -4.09
CA THR A 215 -12.56 4.35 -4.84
C THR A 215 -13.13 5.53 -4.06
N ASP A 216 -12.97 6.74 -4.60
CA ASP A 216 -13.51 7.99 -4.04
C ASP A 216 -13.11 8.22 -2.58
N GLN A 217 -11.89 7.83 -2.22
CA GLN A 217 -11.29 8.10 -0.92
C GLN A 217 -10.03 8.94 -1.06
N THR A 218 -10.11 10.16 -0.53
CA THR A 218 -9.03 11.14 -0.58
C THR A 218 -7.80 10.65 0.18
N GLY A 219 -6.69 10.56 -0.53
CA GLY A 219 -5.37 10.18 -0.01
C GLY A 219 -5.04 8.68 -0.01
N TYR A 220 -6.00 7.78 -0.26
CA TYR A 220 -5.78 6.32 -0.18
C TYR A 220 -5.03 5.78 -1.41
N ILE A 221 -3.70 5.89 -1.36
CA ILE A 221 -2.78 5.40 -2.39
C ILE A 221 -1.87 4.35 -1.75
N THR A 222 -1.81 3.14 -2.31
CA THR A 222 -1.00 2.03 -1.78
C THR A 222 0.12 1.63 -2.74
N GLU A 223 0.76 0.48 -2.48
CA GLU A 223 1.82 -0.10 -3.29
C GLU A 223 1.42 -0.38 -4.76
N LYS A 224 0.12 -0.53 -5.06
CA LYS A 224 -0.34 -1.06 -6.36
C LYS A 224 0.15 -0.25 -7.56
N ILE A 225 0.09 1.07 -7.49
CA ILE A 225 0.57 1.93 -8.59
C ILE A 225 2.10 1.94 -8.65
N PHE A 226 2.77 1.87 -7.50
CA PHE A 226 4.23 1.86 -7.41
C PHE A 226 4.83 0.53 -7.89
N ASP A 227 4.15 -0.61 -7.70
CA ASP A 227 4.57 -1.90 -8.26
C ASP A 227 4.69 -1.84 -9.79
N ALA A 228 3.74 -1.16 -10.46
CA ALA A 228 3.81 -0.94 -11.90
C ALA A 228 4.93 0.05 -12.27
N PHE A 229 5.09 1.13 -11.50
CA PHE A 229 6.16 2.09 -11.71
C PHE A 229 7.55 1.46 -11.64
N VAL A 230 7.83 0.69 -10.59
CA VAL A 230 9.11 -0.03 -10.41
C VAL A 230 9.35 -0.99 -11.58
N ALA A 231 8.31 -1.65 -12.09
CA ALA A 231 8.41 -2.57 -13.22
C ALA A 231 8.58 -1.90 -14.60
N GLY A 232 8.48 -0.57 -14.70
CA GLY A 232 8.43 0.11 -16.01
C GLY A 232 7.20 -0.29 -16.83
N CYS A 233 6.09 -0.54 -16.14
CA CYS A 233 4.76 -0.87 -16.68
C CYS A 233 3.84 0.33 -16.44
N VAL A 234 3.02 0.70 -17.43
CA VAL A 234 2.15 1.87 -17.34
C VAL A 234 0.88 1.50 -16.57
N PRO A 235 0.60 2.11 -15.41
CA PRO A 235 -0.57 1.75 -14.62
C PRO A 235 -1.85 2.34 -15.19
N ILE A 236 -2.91 1.53 -15.18
CA ILE A 236 -4.29 1.95 -15.32
C ILE A 236 -4.86 2.06 -13.90
N TYR A 237 -5.04 3.28 -13.41
CA TYR A 237 -5.34 3.54 -12.01
C TYR A 237 -6.81 3.85 -11.77
N LEU A 238 -7.37 3.29 -10.69
CA LEU A 238 -8.67 3.65 -10.12
C LEU A 238 -8.57 3.52 -8.59
N GLY A 239 -8.82 4.61 -7.87
CA GLY A 239 -8.59 4.66 -6.42
C GLY A 239 -8.91 6.04 -5.85
N ALA A 240 -7.90 6.68 -5.25
CA ALA A 240 -8.04 8.01 -4.65
C ALA A 240 -8.51 9.06 -5.66
N ASP A 241 -9.51 9.85 -5.29
CA ASP A 241 -10.07 10.95 -6.09
C ASP A 241 -9.04 12.03 -6.38
N ASN A 242 -8.17 12.30 -5.40
CA ASN A 242 -7.13 13.31 -5.45
C ASN A 242 -5.72 12.76 -5.74
N VAL A 243 -5.60 11.61 -6.41
CA VAL A 243 -4.29 11.00 -6.73
C VAL A 243 -3.31 11.99 -7.39
N THR A 244 -3.79 12.99 -8.15
CA THR A 244 -2.96 14.00 -8.81
C THR A 244 -2.28 14.97 -7.85
N ASP A 245 -2.78 15.10 -6.62
CA ASP A 245 -2.12 15.85 -5.55
C ASP A 245 -0.78 15.19 -5.17
N TYR A 246 -0.67 13.87 -5.38
CA TYR A 246 0.51 13.07 -5.01
C TYR A 246 1.34 12.63 -6.22
N ILE A 247 0.71 12.22 -7.31
CA ILE A 247 1.35 11.60 -8.47
C ILE A 247 0.95 12.38 -9.73
N PRO A 248 1.89 12.88 -10.56
CA PRO A 248 1.55 13.61 -11.78
C PRO A 248 0.63 12.80 -12.72
N LYS A 249 -0.39 13.44 -13.30
CA LYS A 249 -1.41 12.80 -14.17
C LYS A 249 -0.78 12.05 -15.36
N ASN A 250 0.35 12.53 -15.87
CA ASN A 250 1.07 11.93 -16.99
C ASN A 250 1.93 10.71 -16.61
N CYS A 251 1.86 10.23 -15.36
CA CYS A 251 2.50 8.98 -14.94
C CYS A 251 1.58 7.76 -15.06
N PHE A 252 0.28 7.95 -15.27
CA PHE A 252 -0.69 6.86 -15.27
C PHE A 252 -1.86 7.13 -16.20
N ILE A 253 -2.55 6.08 -16.61
CA ILE A 253 -3.81 6.14 -17.34
C ILE A 253 -4.92 6.13 -16.30
N ASP A 254 -5.69 7.20 -16.22
CA ASP A 254 -6.76 7.30 -15.25
C ASP A 254 -8.03 6.62 -15.78
N ARG A 255 -8.47 5.56 -15.10
CA ARG A 255 -9.68 4.83 -15.50
C ARG A 255 -10.92 5.72 -15.58
N ARG A 256 -10.98 6.81 -14.82
CA ARG A 256 -12.11 7.74 -14.78
C ARG A 256 -12.24 8.59 -16.03
N ASP A 257 -11.17 8.71 -16.82
CA ASP A 257 -11.20 9.46 -18.08
C ASP A 257 -11.95 8.69 -19.19
N PHE A 258 -12.35 7.44 -18.94
CA PHE A 258 -13.01 6.56 -19.89
C PHE A 258 -14.43 6.20 -19.42
N PRO A 259 -15.49 6.46 -20.21
CA PRO A 259 -16.86 6.08 -19.87
C PRO A 259 -17.07 4.56 -19.78
N SER A 260 -16.30 3.77 -20.53
CA SER A 260 -16.43 2.31 -20.60
C SER A 260 -15.09 1.60 -20.70
N LEU A 261 -15.06 0.30 -20.34
CA LEU A 261 -13.88 -0.55 -20.53
C LEU A 261 -13.54 -0.74 -22.01
N ALA A 262 -14.53 -0.68 -22.90
CA ALA A 262 -14.33 -0.75 -24.34
C ALA A 262 -13.57 0.49 -24.87
N GLU A 263 -13.92 1.68 -24.40
CA GLU A 263 -13.21 2.91 -24.75
C GLU A 263 -11.79 2.95 -24.17
N LEU A 264 -11.62 2.50 -22.92
CA LEU A 264 -10.29 2.31 -22.35
C LEU A 264 -9.48 1.33 -23.20
N TYR A 265 -10.03 0.17 -23.55
CA TYR A 265 -9.35 -0.81 -24.40
C TYR A 265 -8.93 -0.21 -25.74
N HIS A 266 -9.83 0.53 -26.43
CA HIS A 266 -9.51 1.17 -27.69
C HIS A 266 -8.35 2.16 -27.54
N PHE A 267 -8.34 2.97 -26.48
CA PHE A 267 -7.23 3.89 -26.18
C PHE A 267 -5.91 3.14 -25.98
N LEU A 268 -5.91 2.05 -25.20
CA LEU A 268 -4.71 1.24 -24.95
C LEU A 268 -4.19 0.57 -26.22
N GLN A 269 -5.10 0.08 -27.07
CA GLN A 269 -4.76 -0.59 -28.32
C GLN A 269 -4.07 0.36 -29.31
N GLN A 270 -4.52 1.62 -29.38
CA GLN A 270 -3.98 2.62 -30.30
C GLN A 270 -2.67 3.25 -29.80
N MET A 271 -2.20 2.90 -28.59
CA MET A 271 -0.97 3.44 -28.03
C MET A 271 0.27 2.85 -28.74
N ASP A 272 1.07 3.71 -29.36
CA ASP A 272 2.35 3.33 -29.94
C ASP A 272 3.50 3.36 -28.92
N ALA A 273 4.69 2.92 -29.35
CA ALA A 273 5.87 2.86 -28.50
C ALA A 273 6.30 4.25 -27.99
N ALA A 274 6.16 5.30 -28.80
CA ALA A 274 6.59 6.64 -28.43
C ALA A 274 5.69 7.24 -27.33
N ALA A 275 4.37 7.07 -27.45
CA ALA A 275 3.42 7.47 -26.43
C ALA A 275 3.60 6.67 -25.13
N TYR A 276 3.84 5.36 -25.24
CA TYR A 276 4.16 4.50 -24.10
C TYR A 276 5.43 4.95 -23.37
N ASP A 277 6.52 5.18 -24.10
CA ASP A 277 7.79 5.58 -23.51
C ASP A 277 7.73 6.97 -22.87
N LEU A 278 6.83 7.85 -23.33
CA LEU A 278 6.55 9.10 -22.64
C LEU A 278 6.01 8.85 -21.22
N TYR A 279 5.03 7.96 -21.04
CA TYR A 279 4.56 7.60 -19.69
C TYR A 279 5.71 7.05 -18.84
N VAL A 280 6.50 6.13 -19.39
CA VAL A 280 7.62 5.53 -18.65
C VAL A 280 8.65 6.60 -18.25
N ALA A 281 8.99 7.53 -19.13
CA ALA A 281 9.88 8.65 -18.79
C ALA A 281 9.32 9.52 -17.67
N ARG A 282 8.01 9.83 -17.69
CA ARG A 282 7.35 10.62 -16.63
C ARG A 282 7.33 9.89 -15.30
N ILE A 283 7.10 8.59 -15.31
CA ILE A 283 7.20 7.76 -14.11
C ILE A 283 8.62 7.83 -13.54
N GLN A 284 9.65 7.69 -14.39
CA GLN A 284 11.05 7.74 -13.95
C GLN A 284 11.41 9.11 -13.36
N GLU A 285 10.98 10.20 -14.00
CA GLU A 285 11.13 11.57 -13.47
C GLU A 285 10.44 11.71 -12.10
N PHE A 286 9.21 11.20 -11.96
CA PHE A 286 8.47 11.27 -10.70
C PHE A 286 9.17 10.49 -9.59
N LEU A 287 9.61 9.26 -9.83
CA LEU A 287 10.27 8.40 -8.84
C LEU A 287 11.54 9.05 -8.25
N HIS A 288 12.28 9.84 -9.04
CA HIS A 288 13.46 10.59 -8.58
C HIS A 288 13.14 11.96 -7.98
N SER A 289 11.88 12.40 -7.99
CA SER A 289 11.48 13.72 -7.48
C SER A 289 11.35 13.75 -5.96
N GLU A 290 11.45 14.95 -5.38
CA GLU A 290 11.13 15.18 -3.96
C GLU A 290 9.69 14.77 -3.62
N LYS A 291 8.76 14.88 -4.59
CA LYS A 291 7.35 14.54 -4.40
C LYS A 291 7.18 13.04 -4.14
N ALA A 292 7.97 12.18 -4.78
CA ALA A 292 7.93 10.74 -4.51
C ALA A 292 8.53 10.38 -3.14
N GLN A 293 9.42 11.21 -2.57
CA GLN A 293 10.12 10.89 -1.32
C GLN A 293 9.19 10.77 -0.12
N VAL A 294 7.97 11.34 -0.14
CA VAL A 294 6.99 11.13 0.92
C VAL A 294 6.53 9.66 1.02
N PHE A 295 6.70 8.88 -0.05
CA PHE A 295 6.42 7.45 -0.10
C PHE A 295 7.65 6.59 0.20
N SER A 296 8.82 7.18 0.45
CA SER A 296 10.05 6.42 0.71
C SER A 296 9.99 5.65 2.04
N SER A 297 10.83 4.61 2.14
CA SER A 297 11.02 3.88 3.40
C SER A 297 11.60 4.79 4.48
N GLU A 298 12.48 5.71 4.10
CA GLU A 298 13.09 6.71 4.96
C GLU A 298 12.05 7.66 5.56
N HIS A 299 11.13 8.19 4.75
CA HIS A 299 10.06 9.07 5.22
C HIS A 299 9.12 8.36 6.19
N PHE A 300 8.77 7.10 5.90
CA PHE A 300 8.00 6.26 6.80
C PHE A 300 8.70 6.06 8.16
N VAL A 301 9.98 5.72 8.14
CA VAL A 301 10.79 5.55 9.35
C VAL A 301 10.86 6.83 10.17
N GLN A 302 11.13 7.97 9.52
CA GLN A 302 11.19 9.27 10.19
C GLN A 302 9.85 9.64 10.83
N THR A 303 8.74 9.40 10.12
CA THR A 303 7.38 9.68 10.60
C THR A 303 7.07 8.88 11.86
N LEU A 304 7.32 7.56 11.84
CA LEU A 304 7.06 6.69 12.98
C LEU A 304 8.01 6.94 14.15
N LEU A 305 9.32 7.09 13.88
CA LEU A 305 10.29 7.39 14.92
C LEU A 305 9.94 8.68 15.65
N LYS A 306 9.57 9.74 14.91
CA LYS A 306 9.13 11.00 15.50
C LYS A 306 7.89 10.81 16.38
N ALA A 307 6.86 10.12 15.89
CA ALA A 307 5.63 9.87 16.64
C ALA A 307 5.89 9.08 17.94
N ILE A 308 6.77 8.07 17.88
CA ILE A 308 7.19 7.25 19.02
C ILE A 308 7.95 8.11 20.04
N GLN A 309 8.91 8.91 19.60
CA GLN A 309 9.71 9.77 20.48
C GLN A 309 8.86 10.86 21.16
N GLU A 310 7.90 11.44 20.45
CA GLU A 310 6.97 12.42 21.02
C GLU A 310 6.12 11.80 22.13
N ILE A 311 5.61 10.59 21.91
CA ILE A 311 4.84 9.86 22.92
C ILE A 311 5.69 9.48 24.13
N ASP A 312 6.92 9.01 23.90
CA ASP A 312 7.82 8.61 24.99
C ASP A 312 8.26 9.80 25.86
N LYS A 313 8.37 11.00 25.27
CA LYS A 313 8.75 12.24 25.94
C LYS A 313 7.63 12.92 26.73
N CYS A 314 6.36 12.57 26.50
CA CYS A 314 5.20 13.25 27.10
C CYS A 314 5.04 13.09 28.64
N PHE A 315 6.11 12.80 29.38
CA PHE A 315 6.11 12.77 30.85
C PHE A 315 7.41 13.38 31.42
N PHE A 316 7.37 14.68 31.68
CA PHE A 316 7.82 15.32 32.93
C PHE A 316 6.76 16.37 33.30
#